data_AF-A0AAD4ZGU4-F1
#
_entry.id   AF-A0AAD4ZGU4-F1
#
_cell.length_a   1.000
_cell.length_b   1.000
_cell.length_c   1.000
_cell.angle_alpha   90.00
_cell.angle_beta   90.00
_cell.angle_gamma   90.00
#
_symmetry.space_group_name_H-M   'P 1'
#
loop_
_entity.id
_entity.type
_entity.pdbx_description
1 polymer ?
#
loop_
_entity_poly.entity_id
_entity_poly.type
_entity_poly.pdbx_seq_one_letter_code
_entity_poly.pdbx_strand_id
1 'polypeptide(L)'
;MTVNQEEAKSVCLFVSSCEDKEYTNTVYEVKFKHKREATHEPPVVRQVAKFCEGSCLHAVRIFKHSELYCIGQDGGFIVDTRSWSKCSSIPPIPSSNSLETIVCAYRKVYYLACPSTFSPVTGHSFGRYNPDHKVWEQMTSFPFYDDYDHTMQMTGYVVCYGVILFSLSGAKDGSFGVVAFHVGRRDWNRVKIDTYAHCAPPFEGRAVVVNETLYALYGDAGIQAFSFMEEQCDVNGISYSLRQLFIVQGLDIARPLLPWLNDSTQYLVHLGNHDFFYVQTGRCDSHPEIQYLSITMFEIVLEGGGKHMIKTIDSIVHSMDIKDFERFNIIFCFTPECKDYEPIGL
;
A
#
# COMPACT_ATOMS: atom_id res chain seq x y z
N MET A 1 5.79 -19.05 -16.63
CA MET A 1 4.42 -19.55 -16.88
C MET A 1 3.65 -18.43 -17.56
N THR A 2 3.20 -18.65 -18.78
CA THR A 2 2.28 -17.74 -19.49
C THR A 2 0.93 -17.77 -18.78
N VAL A 3 0.55 -16.66 -18.15
CA VAL A 3 -0.81 -16.46 -17.64
C VAL A 3 -1.74 -16.38 -18.85
N ASN A 4 -2.84 -17.12 -18.82
CA ASN A 4 -3.85 -17.15 -19.88
C ASN A 4 -4.32 -15.72 -20.18
N GLN A 5 -4.07 -15.26 -21.40
CA GLN A 5 -4.39 -13.90 -21.87
C GLN A 5 -5.91 -13.63 -22.01
N GLU A 6 -6.76 -14.59 -21.66
CA GLU A 6 -8.22 -14.52 -21.76
C GLU A 6 -8.94 -14.39 -20.40
N GLU A 7 -8.25 -14.52 -19.26
CA GLU A 7 -8.89 -14.37 -17.95
C GLU A 7 -9.12 -12.89 -17.61
N ALA A 8 -10.35 -12.55 -17.21
CA ALA A 8 -10.67 -11.22 -16.71
C ALA A 8 -9.90 -10.99 -15.42
N LYS A 9 -9.08 -9.93 -15.38
CA LYS A 9 -8.37 -9.52 -14.16
C LYS A 9 -9.30 -8.67 -13.31
N SER A 10 -9.24 -8.83 -11.99
CA SER A 10 -10.01 -7.97 -11.08
C SER A 10 -9.14 -7.22 -10.08
N VAL A 11 -9.63 -6.09 -9.62
CA VAL A 11 -9.07 -5.37 -8.47
C VAL A 11 -10.18 -5.10 -7.47
N CYS A 12 -9.92 -5.44 -6.22
CA CYS A 12 -10.76 -5.10 -5.09
C CYS A 12 -10.21 -3.84 -4.43
N LEU A 13 -11.09 -2.89 -4.16
CA LEU A 13 -10.81 -1.65 -3.45
C LEU A 13 -11.57 -1.68 -2.13
N PHE A 14 -10.84 -1.70 -1.02
CA PHE A 14 -11.41 -1.45 0.29
C PHE A 14 -11.30 0.03 0.60
N VAL A 15 -12.46 0.68 0.78
CA VAL A 15 -12.56 2.11 1.05
C VAL A 15 -13.21 2.35 2.40
N SER A 16 -12.80 3.43 3.05
CA SER A 16 -13.40 3.89 4.31
C SER A 16 -13.78 5.36 4.24
N SER A 17 -14.96 5.68 4.74
CA SER A 17 -15.47 7.03 4.99
C SER A 17 -15.18 7.43 6.42
N CYS A 18 -14.64 8.64 6.59
CA CYS A 18 -14.43 9.25 7.90
C CYS A 18 -15.65 10.04 8.39
N GLU A 19 -16.65 10.25 7.52
CA GLU A 19 -17.78 11.17 7.76
C GLU A 19 -19.11 10.42 8.00
N ASP A 20 -19.28 9.22 7.43
CA ASP A 20 -20.45 8.37 7.65
C ASP A 20 -20.37 7.64 9.00
N LYS A 21 -21.45 7.64 9.79
CA LYS A 21 -21.55 6.91 11.07
C LYS A 21 -22.30 5.58 10.96
N GLU A 22 -23.09 5.36 9.92
CA GLU A 22 -23.87 4.13 9.73
C GLU A 22 -23.14 3.10 8.84
N TYR A 23 -22.39 3.54 7.82
CA TYR A 23 -21.64 2.63 6.95
C TYR A 23 -20.28 3.17 6.47
N THR A 24 -19.33 3.09 7.38
CA THR A 24 -17.98 3.60 7.15
C THR A 24 -17.19 2.82 6.10
N ASN A 25 -17.43 1.53 5.84
CA ASN A 25 -16.52 0.75 4.98
C ASN A 25 -17.23 0.01 3.84
N THR A 26 -16.67 0.09 2.64
CA THR A 26 -17.23 -0.53 1.43
C THR A 26 -16.14 -1.21 0.63
N VAL A 27 -16.49 -2.33 -0.02
CA VAL A 27 -15.63 -2.98 -1.00
C VAL A 27 -16.22 -2.85 -2.38
N TYR A 28 -15.42 -2.36 -3.31
CA TYR A 28 -15.71 -2.36 -4.73
C TYR A 28 -14.83 -3.39 -5.45
N GLU A 29 -15.39 -4.11 -6.41
CA GLU A 29 -14.66 -4.96 -7.35
C GLU A 29 -14.77 -4.35 -8.74
N VAL A 30 -13.63 -4.19 -9.40
CA VAL A 30 -13.56 -3.71 -10.79
C VAL A 30 -12.93 -4.79 -11.64
N LYS A 31 -13.62 -5.16 -12.73
CA LYS A 31 -13.19 -6.22 -13.64
C LYS A 31 -12.73 -5.66 -14.97
N PHE A 32 -11.56 -6.09 -15.40
CA PHE A 32 -10.93 -5.73 -16.66
C PHE A 32 -10.89 -6.95 -17.58
N LYS A 33 -11.30 -6.77 -18.84
CA LYS A 33 -11.06 -7.77 -19.88
C LYS A 33 -9.73 -7.45 -20.54
N HIS A 34 -8.76 -8.36 -20.50
CA HIS A 34 -7.49 -8.20 -21.20
C HIS A 34 -7.70 -8.43 -22.71
N LYS A 35 -8.39 -7.53 -23.41
CA LYS A 35 -8.52 -7.59 -24.87
C LYS A 35 -7.61 -6.55 -25.52
N ARG A 36 -6.71 -7.01 -26.39
CA ARG A 36 -5.88 -6.15 -27.27
C ARG A 36 -6.68 -5.49 -28.40
N GLU A 37 -7.95 -5.87 -28.60
CA GLU A 37 -8.79 -5.33 -29.68
C GLU A 37 -9.93 -4.45 -29.15
N ALA A 38 -10.13 -3.35 -29.88
CA ALA A 38 -10.82 -2.09 -29.54
C ALA A 38 -12.34 -2.15 -29.32
N THR A 39 -12.87 -3.18 -28.66
CA THR A 39 -14.20 -3.10 -28.05
C THR A 39 -14.05 -2.66 -26.59
N HIS A 40 -14.01 -1.35 -26.38
CA HIS A 40 -14.03 -0.71 -25.06
C HIS A 40 -15.42 -0.86 -24.42
N GLU A 41 -15.76 -2.06 -23.97
CA GLU A 41 -16.83 -2.15 -22.96
C GLU A 41 -16.29 -1.52 -21.67
N PRO A 42 -16.99 -0.54 -21.09
CA PRO A 42 -16.54 0.08 -19.85
C PRO A 42 -16.48 -0.99 -18.75
N PRO A 43 -15.37 -1.08 -18.00
CA PRO A 43 -15.25 -2.01 -16.88
C PRO A 43 -16.33 -1.70 -15.84
N VAL A 44 -16.92 -2.76 -15.31
CA VAL A 44 -18.03 -2.65 -14.35
C VAL A 44 -17.43 -2.51 -12.96
N VAL A 45 -17.67 -1.36 -12.32
CA VAL A 45 -17.42 -1.15 -10.90
C VAL A 45 -18.64 -1.69 -10.15
N ARG A 46 -18.45 -2.72 -9.31
CA ARG A 46 -19.52 -3.33 -8.53
C ARG A 46 -19.22 -3.23 -7.04
N GLN A 47 -20.17 -2.71 -6.27
CA GLN A 47 -20.13 -2.88 -4.82
C GLN A 47 -20.33 -4.36 -4.48
N VAL A 48 -19.40 -4.96 -3.72
CA VAL A 48 -19.48 -6.38 -3.34
C VAL A 48 -19.75 -6.59 -1.86
N ALA A 49 -19.43 -5.63 -1.00
CA ALA A 49 -19.67 -5.71 0.43
C ALA A 49 -19.76 -4.32 1.08
N LYS A 50 -20.46 -4.24 2.22
CA LYS A 50 -20.55 -3.04 3.07
C LYS A 50 -20.48 -3.46 4.54
N PHE A 51 -19.78 -2.67 5.36
CA PHE A 51 -19.51 -2.96 6.76
C PHE A 51 -19.76 -1.69 7.61
N CYS A 52 -20.30 -1.87 8.82
CA CYS A 52 -20.73 -0.80 9.74
C CYS A 52 -19.78 -0.61 10.93
N GLU A 53 -18.56 -1.17 10.87
CA GLU A 53 -17.65 -1.34 12.00
C GLU A 53 -16.78 -0.12 12.36
N GLY A 54 -17.30 1.10 12.21
CA GLY A 54 -16.51 2.33 12.44
C GLY A 54 -15.44 2.54 11.36
N SER A 55 -14.79 3.70 11.35
CA SER A 55 -13.84 4.04 10.29
C SER A 55 -12.57 3.21 10.40
N CYS A 56 -12.13 2.66 9.27
CA CYS A 56 -10.86 1.96 9.15
C CYS A 56 -9.80 2.93 8.65
N LEU A 57 -8.66 2.96 9.32
CA LEU A 57 -7.51 3.77 8.95
C LEU A 57 -6.55 2.98 8.05
N HIS A 58 -6.47 1.67 8.29
CA HIS A 58 -5.56 0.78 7.59
C HIS A 58 -6.24 -0.55 7.28
N ALA A 59 -5.79 -1.19 6.20
CA ALA A 59 -6.14 -2.57 5.94
C ALA A 59 -4.99 -3.30 5.24
N VAL A 60 -4.88 -4.60 5.51
CA VAL A 60 -3.90 -5.48 4.87
C VAL A 60 -4.51 -6.85 4.64
N ARG A 61 -4.04 -7.56 3.61
CA ARG A 61 -4.57 -8.88 3.24
C ARG A 61 -3.55 -9.98 3.45
N ILE A 62 -3.98 -11.09 4.04
CA ILE A 62 -3.24 -12.35 4.00
C ILE A 62 -3.87 -13.25 2.93
N PHE A 63 -3.26 -13.28 1.74
CA PHE A 63 -3.77 -14.02 0.58
C PHE A 63 -4.08 -15.50 0.88
N LYS A 64 -3.17 -16.20 1.58
CA LYS A 64 -3.27 -17.66 1.83
C LYS A 64 -4.56 -18.04 2.56
N HIS A 65 -5.00 -17.18 3.49
CA HIS A 65 -6.20 -17.40 4.28
C HIS A 65 -7.42 -16.70 3.67
N SER A 66 -7.24 -15.93 2.59
CA SER A 66 -8.31 -15.10 2.01
C SER A 66 -8.89 -14.14 3.06
N GLU A 67 -8.03 -13.59 3.91
CA GLU A 67 -8.43 -12.73 5.02
C GLU A 67 -7.97 -11.30 4.78
N LEU A 68 -8.89 -10.35 4.90
CA LEU A 68 -8.61 -8.92 4.95
C LEU A 68 -8.71 -8.45 6.40
N TYR A 69 -7.62 -7.89 6.92
CA TYR A 69 -7.52 -7.32 8.25
C TYR A 69 -7.78 -5.83 8.13
N CYS A 70 -8.89 -5.36 8.68
CA CYS A 70 -9.31 -3.96 8.67
C CYS A 70 -9.10 -3.39 10.08
N ILE A 71 -8.33 -2.31 10.20
CA ILE A 71 -7.86 -1.76 11.48
C ILE A 71 -8.23 -0.28 11.55
N GLY A 72 -8.94 0.08 12.62
CA GLY A 72 -9.25 1.45 13.03
C GLY A 72 -8.64 1.78 14.39
N GLN A 73 -9.06 2.92 14.95
CA GLN A 73 -8.51 3.45 16.21
C GLN A 73 -8.84 2.57 17.43
N ASP A 74 -10.07 2.06 17.50
CA ASP A 74 -10.57 1.25 18.63
C ASP A 74 -10.47 -0.26 18.37
N GLY A 75 -9.51 -0.67 17.54
CA GLY A 75 -9.34 -2.05 17.09
C GLY A 75 -9.86 -2.25 15.68
N GLY A 76 -10.30 -3.47 15.37
CA GLY A 76 -10.60 -3.81 13.98
C GLY A 76 -11.38 -5.11 13.81
N PHE A 77 -11.41 -5.60 12.58
CA PHE A 77 -12.09 -6.83 12.22
C PHE A 77 -11.41 -7.51 11.04
N ILE A 78 -11.63 -8.81 10.94
CA ILE A 78 -11.14 -9.66 9.86
C ILE A 78 -12.33 -10.04 8.98
N VAL A 79 -12.17 -9.97 7.67
CA VAL A 79 -13.18 -10.33 6.66
C VAL A 79 -12.64 -11.44 5.78
N ASP A 80 -13.44 -12.48 5.53
CA ASP A 80 -13.15 -13.46 4.49
C ASP A 80 -13.42 -12.83 3.12
N THR A 81 -12.41 -12.76 2.25
CA THR A 81 -12.50 -12.10 0.94
C THR A 81 -13.20 -12.95 -0.13
N ARG A 82 -13.61 -14.19 0.18
CA ARG A 82 -14.38 -15.06 -0.72
C ARG A 82 -15.88 -14.90 -0.49
N SER A 83 -16.30 -14.89 0.76
CA SER A 83 -17.71 -14.73 1.16
C SER A 83 -18.07 -13.29 1.51
N TRP A 84 -17.08 -12.43 1.74
CA TRP A 84 -17.23 -11.09 2.32
C TRP A 84 -17.92 -11.06 3.69
N SER A 85 -17.83 -12.18 4.42
CA SER A 85 -18.36 -12.27 5.79
C SER A 85 -17.29 -11.93 6.81
N LYS A 86 -17.71 -11.25 7.88
CA LYS A 86 -16.85 -11.01 9.06
C LYS A 86 -16.47 -12.31 9.76
N CYS A 87 -15.19 -12.46 10.08
CA CYS A 87 -14.62 -13.64 10.73
C CYS A 87 -14.38 -13.43 12.22
N SER A 88 -13.68 -12.35 12.59
CA SER A 88 -13.29 -12.07 13.99
C SER A 88 -13.10 -10.58 14.21
N SER A 89 -13.21 -10.13 15.46
CA SER A 89 -12.72 -8.82 15.89
C SER A 89 -11.21 -8.88 16.19
N ILE A 90 -10.58 -7.71 16.10
CA ILE A 90 -9.20 -7.43 16.45
C ILE A 90 -9.23 -6.41 17.60
N PRO A 91 -8.51 -6.64 18.72
CA PRO A 91 -8.47 -5.68 19.81
C PRO A 91 -7.75 -4.38 19.39
N PRO A 92 -7.97 -3.27 20.12
CA PRO A 92 -7.19 -2.05 19.95
C PRO A 92 -5.69 -2.30 20.02
N ILE A 93 -4.92 -1.53 19.23
CA ILE A 93 -3.46 -1.56 19.32
C ILE A 93 -3.06 -0.92 20.66
N PRO A 94 -2.17 -1.54 21.46
CA PRO A 94 -1.82 -1.03 22.79
C PRO A 94 -1.27 0.41 22.82
N SER A 95 -0.82 0.93 21.67
CA SER A 95 -0.25 2.27 21.50
C SER A 95 -1.19 3.26 20.77
N SER A 96 -2.51 3.03 20.74
CA SER A 96 -3.53 3.69 19.87
C SER A 96 -3.65 5.24 19.93
N ASN A 97 -2.75 5.94 20.60
CA ASN A 97 -2.66 7.41 20.56
C ASN A 97 -1.73 7.89 19.41
N SER A 98 -1.05 6.99 18.71
CA SER A 98 -0.19 7.30 17.55
C SER A 98 -0.90 7.05 16.23
N LEU A 99 -0.38 7.60 15.12
CA LEU A 99 -0.71 7.08 13.79
C LEU A 99 0.11 5.81 13.57
N GLU A 100 -0.52 4.66 13.36
CA GLU A 100 0.20 3.41 13.09
C GLU A 100 0.33 3.11 11.60
N THR A 101 1.44 2.49 11.18
CA THR A 101 1.51 1.82 9.88
C THR A 101 1.27 0.33 10.06
N ILE A 102 0.27 -0.20 9.36
CA ILE A 102 -0.04 -1.62 9.34
C ILE A 102 0.59 -2.27 8.11
N VAL A 103 1.32 -3.35 8.34
CA VAL A 103 2.02 -4.11 7.29
C VAL A 103 1.63 -5.57 7.36
N CYS A 104 1.30 -6.16 6.21
CA CYS A 104 1.31 -7.62 6.09
C CYS A 104 2.68 -8.05 5.56
N ALA A 105 3.34 -8.92 6.31
CA ALA A 105 4.62 -9.49 5.95
C ALA A 105 4.73 -10.94 6.43
N TYR A 106 5.19 -11.84 5.58
CA TYR A 106 5.41 -13.25 5.91
C TYR A 106 4.19 -13.89 6.60
N ARG A 107 3.00 -13.60 6.06
CA ARG A 107 1.68 -14.07 6.57
C ARG A 107 1.35 -13.62 7.99
N LYS A 108 1.89 -12.49 8.42
CA LYS A 108 1.61 -11.91 9.73
C LYS A 108 1.33 -10.42 9.56
N VAL A 109 0.47 -9.89 10.44
CA VAL A 109 0.15 -8.47 10.49
C VAL A 109 1.02 -7.81 11.55
N TYR A 110 1.73 -6.77 11.16
CA TYR A 110 2.57 -5.94 12.03
C TYR A 110 1.98 -4.54 12.12
N TYR A 111 2.23 -3.89 13.25
CA TYR A 111 2.02 -2.45 13.39
C TYR A 111 3.34 -1.80 13.78
N LEU A 112 3.58 -0.59 13.26
CA LEU A 112 4.63 0.32 13.67
C LEU A 112 3.99 1.65 14.07
N ALA A 113 4.16 2.05 15.32
CA ALA A 113 3.68 3.33 15.82
C ALA A 113 4.49 4.49 15.22
N CYS A 114 3.82 5.58 14.90
CA CYS A 114 4.46 6.82 14.47
C CYS A 114 4.21 7.91 15.51
N PRO A 115 5.25 8.59 16.02
CA PRO A 115 5.07 9.70 16.93
C PRO A 115 4.27 10.81 16.24
N SER A 116 3.48 11.54 17.02
CA SER A 116 2.86 12.77 16.55
C SER A 116 3.25 13.93 17.46
N THR A 117 3.19 15.15 16.94
CA THR A 117 3.44 16.39 17.71
C THR A 117 2.58 16.47 18.97
N PHE A 118 1.40 15.87 18.96
CA PHE A 118 0.41 15.96 20.04
C PHE A 118 0.34 14.72 20.93
N SER A 119 0.97 13.61 20.52
CA SER A 119 0.90 12.35 21.24
C SER A 119 2.20 11.58 21.04
N PRO A 120 3.09 11.56 22.05
CA PRO A 120 4.27 10.71 22.01
C PRO A 120 3.85 9.24 22.04
N VAL A 121 4.73 8.36 21.56
CA VAL A 121 4.50 6.91 21.66
C VAL A 121 4.60 6.50 23.13
N THR A 122 3.47 6.24 23.78
CA THR A 122 3.38 5.89 25.21
C THR A 122 3.45 4.40 25.50
N GLY A 123 3.58 3.55 24.47
CA GLY A 123 3.59 2.09 24.56
C GLY A 123 4.65 1.44 23.66
N HIS A 124 4.45 0.16 23.34
CA HIS A 124 5.36 -0.54 22.43
C HIS A 124 5.22 -0.01 21.02
N SER A 125 6.34 0.49 20.47
CA SER A 125 6.38 1.07 19.13
C SER A 125 6.19 0.08 17.99
N PHE A 126 6.45 -1.21 18.21
CA PHE A 126 6.35 -2.21 17.16
C PHE A 126 5.81 -3.52 17.73
N GLY A 127 4.89 -4.13 17.00
CA GLY A 127 4.27 -5.37 17.41
C GLY A 127 3.62 -6.12 16.26
N ARG A 128 3.07 -7.28 16.60
CA ARG A 128 2.55 -8.26 15.64
C ARG A 128 1.27 -8.89 16.15
N TYR A 129 0.26 -9.00 15.30
CA TYR A 129 -0.97 -9.68 15.66
C TYR A 129 -0.79 -11.20 15.68
N ASN A 130 -1.23 -11.83 16.76
CA ASN A 130 -1.39 -13.28 16.86
C ASN A 130 -2.88 -13.63 16.69
N PRO A 131 -3.28 -14.25 15.56
CA PRO A 131 -4.69 -14.58 15.31
C PRO A 131 -5.21 -15.71 16.21
N ASP A 132 -4.36 -16.63 16.66
CA ASP A 132 -4.75 -17.77 17.50
C ASP A 132 -5.15 -17.32 18.90
N HIS A 133 -4.37 -16.39 19.46
CA HIS A 133 -4.63 -15.81 20.78
C HIS A 133 -5.41 -14.50 20.73
N LYS A 134 -5.63 -13.94 19.55
CA LYS A 134 -6.31 -12.66 19.29
C LYS A 134 -5.71 -11.48 20.07
N VAL A 135 -4.39 -11.43 20.15
CA VAL A 135 -3.65 -10.39 20.89
C VAL A 135 -2.53 -9.79 20.04
N TRP A 136 -2.17 -8.55 20.36
CA TRP A 136 -0.96 -7.92 19.83
C TRP A 136 0.24 -8.33 20.68
N GLU A 137 1.20 -8.99 20.04
CA GLU A 137 2.47 -9.38 20.65
C GLU A 137 3.51 -8.27 20.44
N GLN A 138 4.25 -7.98 21.50
CA GLN A 138 5.36 -7.03 21.43
C GLN A 138 6.50 -7.61 20.58
N MET A 139 7.07 -6.75 19.73
CA MET A 139 8.31 -7.02 18.99
C MET A 139 9.42 -6.07 19.47
N THR A 140 10.64 -6.25 18.96
CA THR A 140 11.75 -5.33 19.25
C THR A 140 11.36 -3.92 18.83
N SER A 141 11.34 -3.00 19.79
CA SER A 141 10.93 -1.62 19.59
C SER A 141 11.79 -0.90 18.55
N PHE A 142 11.16 -0.02 17.78
CA PHE A 142 11.84 0.85 16.83
C PHE A 142 12.80 1.80 17.56
N PRO A 143 14.12 1.77 17.27
CA PRO A 143 15.12 2.48 18.07
C PRO A 143 15.52 3.85 17.49
N PHE A 144 14.98 4.27 16.35
CA PHE A 144 15.47 5.43 15.61
C PHE A 144 14.54 6.66 15.68
N TYR A 145 13.66 6.76 16.67
CA TYR A 145 12.77 7.93 16.79
C TYR A 145 13.55 9.23 17.00
N ASP A 146 14.65 9.19 17.76
CA ASP A 146 15.45 10.38 18.07
C ASP A 146 16.25 10.91 16.87
N ASP A 147 16.37 10.10 15.80
CA ASP A 147 17.02 10.52 14.55
C ASP A 147 16.13 11.49 13.73
N TYR A 148 14.83 11.56 14.05
CA TYR A 148 13.84 12.36 13.33
C TYR A 148 13.14 13.34 14.29
N ASP A 149 12.50 14.36 13.73
CA ASP A 149 11.66 15.25 14.52
C ASP A 149 10.35 14.57 14.98
N HIS A 150 9.61 15.24 15.87
CA HIS A 150 8.28 14.80 16.34
C HIS A 150 7.19 14.79 15.24
N THR A 151 7.54 15.19 14.02
CA THR A 151 6.69 15.18 12.84
C THR A 151 7.09 14.10 11.85
N MET A 152 7.94 13.16 12.27
CA MET A 152 8.29 11.99 11.49
C MET A 152 7.05 11.22 11.05
N GLN A 153 7.03 10.82 9.78
CA GLN A 153 5.95 10.05 9.16
C GLN A 153 6.50 8.83 8.44
N MET A 154 5.78 7.71 8.55
CA MET A 154 5.93 6.60 7.61
C MET A 154 5.29 7.02 6.29
N THR A 155 6.08 7.00 5.22
CA THR A 155 5.58 7.32 3.87
C THR A 155 5.20 6.05 3.12
N GLY A 156 5.90 4.94 3.37
CA GLY A 156 5.62 3.69 2.69
C GLY A 156 6.35 2.49 3.27
N TYR A 157 6.08 1.31 2.73
CA TYR A 157 6.73 0.06 3.14
C TYR A 157 6.89 -0.91 1.97
N VAL A 158 7.79 -1.87 2.14
CA VAL A 158 7.94 -3.02 1.22
C VAL A 158 8.48 -4.24 1.96
N VAL A 159 8.03 -5.42 1.56
CA VAL A 159 8.43 -6.70 2.17
C VAL A 159 9.29 -7.46 1.19
N CYS A 160 10.53 -7.77 1.56
CA CYS A 160 11.51 -8.39 0.68
C CYS A 160 12.56 -9.18 1.47
N TYR A 161 13.01 -10.33 0.97
CA TYR A 161 14.20 -11.05 1.47
C TYR A 161 14.30 -11.26 3.00
N GLY A 162 13.22 -11.66 3.68
CA GLY A 162 13.19 -11.82 5.15
C GLY A 162 13.09 -10.52 5.97
N VAL A 163 12.91 -9.38 5.30
CA VAL A 163 12.97 -8.02 5.85
C VAL A 163 11.70 -7.23 5.51
N ILE A 164 11.28 -6.37 6.43
CA ILE A 164 10.30 -5.32 6.19
C ILE A 164 11.04 -3.98 6.13
N LEU A 165 10.98 -3.31 4.98
CA LEU A 165 11.52 -1.97 4.80
C LEU A 165 10.43 -0.94 5.05
N PHE A 166 10.78 0.11 5.79
CA PHE A 166 9.92 1.28 6.01
C PHE A 166 10.61 2.52 5.46
N SER A 167 9.88 3.29 4.64
CA SER A 167 10.29 4.59 4.14
C SER A 167 9.80 5.68 5.11
N LEU A 168 10.70 6.58 5.47
CA LEU A 168 10.55 7.57 6.52
C LEU A 168 10.73 8.98 5.94
N SER A 169 9.95 9.94 6.45
CA SER A 169 10.07 11.36 6.14
C SER A 169 10.01 12.19 7.42
N GLY A 170 10.98 13.08 7.62
CA GLY A 170 10.98 14.13 8.64
C GLY A 170 10.47 15.45 8.07
N ALA A 171 9.53 16.11 8.76
CA ALA A 171 8.85 17.27 8.17
C ALA A 171 9.65 18.58 8.26
N LYS A 172 10.56 18.76 9.23
CA LYS A 172 11.27 20.03 9.45
C LYS A 172 12.55 20.20 8.66
N ASP A 173 13.30 19.12 8.45
CA ASP A 173 14.60 19.16 7.77
C ASP A 173 14.56 18.53 6.38
N GLY A 174 13.41 17.98 5.98
CA GLY A 174 13.28 17.22 4.74
C GLY A 174 14.18 15.99 4.73
N SER A 175 14.51 15.45 5.92
CA SER A 175 15.26 14.21 6.04
C SER A 175 14.40 13.04 5.58
N PHE A 176 14.98 12.17 4.76
CA PHE A 176 14.34 10.94 4.34
C PHE A 176 15.26 9.77 4.67
N GLY A 177 14.67 8.65 5.03
CA GLY A 177 15.42 7.45 5.37
C GLY A 177 14.66 6.17 5.10
N VAL A 178 15.39 5.07 5.11
CA VAL A 178 14.82 3.73 5.02
C VAL A 178 15.44 2.91 6.14
N VAL A 179 14.59 2.18 6.84
CA VAL A 179 15.00 1.25 7.88
C VAL A 179 14.52 -0.15 7.52
N ALA A 180 15.23 -1.14 8.02
CA ALA A 180 14.97 -2.55 7.79
C ALA A 180 14.70 -3.23 9.13
N PHE A 181 13.56 -3.91 9.24
CA PHE A 181 13.31 -4.87 10.30
C PHE A 181 13.52 -6.29 9.78
N HIS A 182 14.52 -7.00 10.30
CA HIS A 182 14.76 -8.38 9.93
C HIS A 182 13.83 -9.31 10.74
N VAL A 183 12.97 -10.06 10.06
CA VAL A 183 11.89 -10.81 10.71
C VAL A 183 12.40 -12.02 11.51
N GLY A 184 13.39 -12.74 11.00
CA GLY A 184 14.02 -13.87 11.70
C GLY A 184 14.83 -13.45 12.94
N ARG A 185 15.74 -12.47 12.79
CA ARG A 185 16.59 -11.94 13.86
C ARG A 185 15.86 -11.05 14.86
N ARG A 186 14.72 -10.47 14.45
CA ARG A 186 13.93 -9.50 15.21
C ARG A 186 14.74 -8.27 15.61
N ASP A 187 15.56 -7.76 14.70
CA ASP A 187 16.37 -6.57 14.93
C ASP A 187 16.17 -5.53 13.83
N TRP A 188 16.58 -4.30 14.14
CA TRP A 188 16.46 -3.14 13.29
C TRP A 188 17.82 -2.75 12.74
N ASN A 189 17.85 -2.37 11.47
CA ASN A 189 19.05 -1.90 10.79
C ASN A 189 18.73 -0.67 9.96
N ARG A 190 19.68 0.26 9.87
CA ARG A 190 19.59 1.38 8.93
C ARG A 190 19.91 0.88 7.52
N VAL A 191 19.25 1.45 6.52
CA VAL A 191 19.51 1.14 5.12
C VAL A 191 20.26 2.31 4.50
N LYS A 192 21.42 2.04 3.90
CA LYS A 192 22.18 3.04 3.16
C LYS A 192 21.47 3.33 1.84
N ILE A 193 21.06 4.57 1.64
CA ILE A 193 20.35 4.98 0.43
C ILE A 193 21.38 5.56 -0.56
N ASP A 194 21.44 4.98 -1.75
CA ASP A 194 22.16 5.51 -2.90
C ASP A 194 21.12 6.04 -3.91
N THR A 195 20.57 7.21 -3.61
CA THR A 195 19.62 7.93 -4.47
C THR A 195 20.27 9.18 -5.05
N TYR A 196 19.91 9.47 -6.31
CA TYR A 196 20.29 10.71 -6.98
C TYR A 196 19.36 11.88 -6.60
N ALA A 197 18.18 11.60 -6.05
CA ALA A 197 17.21 12.58 -5.60
C ALA A 197 17.25 12.71 -4.07
N HIS A 198 17.68 13.88 -3.58
CA HIS A 198 17.76 14.21 -2.16
C HIS A 198 16.54 14.98 -1.64
N CYS A 199 15.43 14.99 -2.38
CA CYS A 199 14.31 15.92 -2.14
C CYS A 199 12.96 15.25 -1.88
N ALA A 200 12.89 13.91 -1.81
CA ALA A 200 11.64 13.19 -1.64
C ALA A 200 11.86 11.85 -0.91
N PRO A 201 10.83 11.30 -0.23
CA PRO A 201 10.91 9.98 0.36
C PRO A 201 11.13 8.92 -0.74
N PRO A 202 11.90 7.85 -0.48
CA PRO A 202 12.17 6.82 -1.49
C PRO A 202 10.92 6.15 -2.03
N PHE A 203 9.89 5.94 -1.22
CA PHE A 203 8.62 5.44 -1.73
C PHE A 203 7.44 5.76 -0.81
N GLU A 204 6.29 5.99 -1.43
CA GLU A 204 5.01 6.23 -0.78
C GLU A 204 4.07 5.04 -0.94
N GLY A 205 3.29 4.74 0.11
CA GLY A 205 2.39 3.60 0.16
C GLY A 205 3.10 2.25 0.14
N ARG A 206 2.45 1.24 -0.41
CA ARG A 206 3.00 -0.12 -0.54
C ARG A 206 3.83 -0.21 -1.82
N ALA A 207 5.12 -0.48 -1.70
CA ALA A 207 5.95 -0.88 -2.84
C ALA A 207 5.89 -2.40 -3.05
N VAL A 208 6.24 -2.84 -4.26
CA VAL A 208 6.11 -4.24 -4.69
C VAL A 208 7.41 -4.75 -5.28
N VAL A 209 7.75 -6.01 -5.03
CA VAL A 209 8.97 -6.63 -5.57
C VAL A 209 8.62 -7.57 -6.72
N VAL A 210 9.26 -7.35 -7.87
CA VAL A 210 9.09 -8.16 -9.08
C VAL A 210 10.47 -8.49 -9.64
N ASN A 211 10.80 -9.78 -9.76
CA ASN A 211 12.08 -10.26 -10.31
C ASN A 211 13.28 -9.49 -9.74
N GLU A 212 13.35 -9.41 -8.40
CA GLU A 212 14.38 -8.73 -7.61
C GLU A 212 14.36 -7.18 -7.62
N THR A 213 13.54 -6.58 -8.47
CA THR A 213 13.38 -5.12 -8.54
C THR A 213 12.20 -4.66 -7.69
N LEU A 214 12.42 -3.63 -6.87
CA LEU A 214 11.36 -3.00 -6.09
C LEU A 214 10.77 -1.84 -6.89
N TYR A 215 9.45 -1.82 -7.05
CA TYR A 215 8.71 -0.77 -7.74
C TYR A 215 7.81 -0.04 -6.76
N ALA A 216 7.87 1.28 -6.79
CA ALA A 216 7.09 2.16 -5.94
C ALA A 216 6.48 3.33 -6.72
N LEU A 217 5.40 3.89 -6.18
CA LEU A 217 4.88 5.18 -6.63
C LEU A 217 5.87 6.30 -6.34
N TYR A 218 5.98 7.23 -7.27
CA TYR A 218 6.83 8.42 -7.16
C TYR A 218 6.15 9.62 -7.81
N GLY A 219 5.84 10.64 -6.99
CA GLY A 219 5.16 11.85 -7.44
C GLY A 219 3.82 11.58 -8.11
N ASP A 220 3.40 12.49 -8.99
CA ASP A 220 2.17 12.32 -9.77
C ASP A 220 2.42 11.32 -10.91
N ALA A 221 1.96 10.07 -10.72
CA ALA A 221 1.93 9.05 -11.76
C ALA A 221 3.28 8.50 -12.25
N GLY A 222 4.36 8.69 -11.48
CA GLY A 222 5.66 8.08 -11.74
C GLY A 222 5.83 6.74 -11.03
N ILE A 223 6.68 5.88 -11.60
CA ILE A 223 7.13 4.64 -10.95
C ILE A 223 8.65 4.70 -10.77
N GLN A 224 9.11 4.53 -9.54
CA GLN A 224 10.52 4.43 -9.23
C GLN A 224 10.93 2.97 -8.98
N ALA A 225 12.05 2.58 -9.57
CA ALA A 225 12.61 1.25 -9.44
C ALA A 225 13.89 1.26 -8.59
N PHE A 226 14.01 0.27 -7.70
CA PHE A 226 15.15 0.10 -6.81
C PHE A 226 15.71 -1.31 -6.84
N SER A 227 17.00 -1.41 -6.51
CA SER A 227 17.65 -2.63 -6.10
C SER A 227 17.94 -2.55 -4.61
N PHE A 228 17.58 -3.60 -3.88
CA PHE A 228 17.89 -3.75 -2.47
C PHE A 228 18.96 -4.82 -2.32
N MET A 229 20.04 -4.49 -1.61
CA MET A 229 21.18 -5.38 -1.41
C MET A 229 21.41 -5.61 0.08
N GLU A 230 21.66 -6.88 0.39
CA GLU A 230 22.11 -7.35 1.70
C GLU A 230 23.59 -7.73 1.59
N GLU A 231 24.42 -7.14 2.44
CA GLU A 231 25.85 -7.44 2.52
C GLU A 231 26.20 -7.96 3.91
N GLN A 232 26.87 -9.11 3.97
CA GLN A 232 27.37 -9.67 5.22
C GLN A 232 28.68 -8.98 5.60
N CYS A 233 28.73 -8.41 6.80
CA CYS A 233 29.93 -7.77 7.34
C CYS A 233 30.71 -8.73 8.26
N ASP A 234 31.99 -8.44 8.45
CA ASP A 234 32.99 -9.30 9.11
C ASP A 234 32.65 -9.75 10.55
N VAL A 235 31.67 -9.11 11.23
CA VAL A 235 31.28 -9.46 12.61
C VAL A 235 29.76 -9.61 12.73
N ASN A 236 29.17 -10.68 12.19
CA ASN A 236 27.73 -11.03 12.28
C ASN A 236 26.72 -9.90 11.94
N GLY A 237 27.21 -8.80 11.40
CA GLY A 237 26.47 -7.61 11.02
C GLY A 237 25.96 -7.81 9.61
N ILE A 238 24.73 -7.41 9.38
CA ILE A 238 24.16 -7.33 8.04
C ILE A 238 24.04 -5.84 7.76
N SER A 239 24.64 -5.37 6.67
CA SER A 239 24.40 -4.03 6.17
C SER A 239 23.44 -4.09 4.98
N TYR A 240 22.48 -3.18 4.97
CA TYR A 240 21.53 -3.06 3.88
C TYR A 240 21.81 -1.80 3.07
N SER A 241 21.62 -1.89 1.76
CA SER A 241 21.61 -0.73 0.89
C SER A 241 20.43 -0.76 -0.08
N LEU A 242 19.94 0.43 -0.42
CA LEU A 242 18.88 0.64 -1.38
C LEU A 242 19.40 1.59 -2.47
N ARG A 243 19.52 1.07 -3.68
CA ARG A 243 20.02 1.81 -4.83
C ARG A 243 18.87 2.10 -5.79
N GLN A 244 18.72 3.36 -6.16
CA GLN A 244 17.81 3.75 -7.23
C GLN A 244 18.36 3.27 -8.58
N LEU A 245 17.53 2.54 -9.33
CA LEU A 245 17.90 2.03 -10.66
C LEU A 245 17.47 3.02 -11.75
N PHE A 246 16.18 3.35 -11.79
CA PHE A 246 15.59 4.25 -12.78
C PHE A 246 14.23 4.78 -12.30
N ILE A 247 13.76 5.84 -12.93
CA ILE A 247 12.39 6.34 -12.80
C ILE A 247 11.74 6.22 -14.17
N VAL A 248 10.55 5.63 -14.21
CA VAL A 248 9.73 5.59 -15.40
C VAL A 248 8.58 6.56 -15.22
N GLN A 249 8.50 7.52 -16.14
CA GLN A 249 7.47 8.55 -16.21
C GLN A 249 6.56 8.28 -17.42
N GLY A 250 5.39 8.93 -17.45
CA GLY A 250 4.49 8.90 -18.60
C GLY A 250 3.40 7.83 -18.50
N LEU A 251 2.94 7.51 -17.29
CA LEU A 251 1.70 6.79 -17.12
C LEU A 251 0.55 7.66 -17.66
N ASP A 252 -0.05 7.23 -18.76
CA ASP A 252 -1.20 7.91 -19.38
C ASP A 252 -2.46 7.60 -18.56
N ILE A 253 -2.71 8.41 -17.54
CA ILE A 253 -3.87 8.28 -16.67
C ILE A 253 -5.02 9.06 -17.26
N ALA A 254 -6.13 8.39 -17.51
CA ALA A 254 -7.41 9.03 -17.73
C ALA A 254 -7.78 9.86 -16.49
N ARG A 255 -7.98 11.16 -16.70
CA ARG A 255 -8.34 12.12 -15.65
C ARG A 255 -9.80 12.54 -15.78
N PRO A 256 -10.48 12.84 -14.65
CA PRO A 256 -11.78 13.49 -14.73
C PRO A 256 -11.69 14.81 -15.49
N LEU A 257 -12.82 15.24 -16.06
CA LEU A 257 -12.94 16.53 -16.78
C LEU A 257 -12.56 17.72 -15.89
N LEU A 258 -12.70 17.56 -14.58
CA LEU A 258 -12.35 18.55 -13.58
C LEU A 258 -11.19 18.01 -12.74
N PRO A 259 -10.17 18.82 -12.45
CA PRO A 259 -8.97 18.37 -11.75
C PRO A 259 -9.28 17.89 -10.34
N TRP A 260 -8.54 16.88 -9.88
CA TRP A 260 -8.50 16.52 -8.47
C TRP A 260 -7.78 17.60 -7.66
N LEU A 261 -8.19 17.74 -6.41
CA LEU A 261 -7.40 18.44 -5.40
C LEU A 261 -6.32 17.52 -4.80
N ASN A 262 -5.36 18.13 -4.11
CA ASN A 262 -4.18 17.49 -3.54
C ASN A 262 -4.46 16.35 -2.53
N ASP A 263 -5.71 16.14 -2.10
CA ASP A 263 -6.12 15.11 -1.15
C ASP A 263 -6.47 13.77 -1.82
N SER A 264 -5.73 13.38 -2.86
CA SER A 264 -6.00 12.12 -3.56
C SER A 264 -5.30 10.95 -2.87
N THR A 265 -6.01 9.85 -2.63
CA THR A 265 -5.38 8.58 -2.21
C THR A 265 -5.02 7.76 -3.43
N GLN A 266 -3.81 7.19 -3.44
CA GLN A 266 -3.26 6.43 -4.56
C GLN A 266 -2.79 5.05 -4.10
N TYR A 267 -2.85 4.06 -4.99
CA TYR A 267 -2.39 2.70 -4.69
C TYR A 267 -1.80 2.02 -5.93
N LEU A 268 -0.66 1.37 -5.74
CA LEU A 268 -0.05 0.49 -6.75
C LEU A 268 -0.41 -0.96 -6.44
N VAL A 269 -1.01 -1.66 -7.40
CA VAL A 269 -1.42 -3.07 -7.27
C VAL A 269 -0.69 -3.90 -8.31
N HIS A 270 -0.02 -4.96 -7.87
CA HIS A 270 0.67 -5.88 -8.79
C HIS A 270 -0.26 -7.00 -9.27
N LEU A 271 -0.24 -7.26 -10.57
CA LEU A 271 -1.11 -8.24 -11.25
C LEU A 271 -0.39 -9.51 -11.69
N GLY A 272 0.83 -9.73 -11.20
CA GLY A 272 1.73 -10.76 -11.70
C GLY A 272 2.53 -10.28 -12.92
N ASN A 273 3.69 -10.92 -13.15
CA ASN A 273 4.65 -10.51 -14.17
C ASN A 273 5.03 -9.03 -14.01
N HIS A 274 5.01 -8.25 -15.09
CA HIS A 274 5.28 -6.80 -15.08
C HIS A 274 4.00 -5.97 -15.28
N ASP A 275 2.85 -6.53 -14.93
CA ASP A 275 1.54 -5.87 -15.06
C ASP A 275 1.11 -5.26 -13.72
N PHE A 276 0.54 -4.06 -13.77
CA PHE A 276 0.14 -3.30 -12.60
C PHE A 276 -1.20 -2.59 -12.82
N PHE A 277 -1.91 -2.32 -11.73
CA PHE A 277 -2.88 -1.23 -11.66
C PHE A 277 -2.31 -0.08 -10.84
N TYR A 278 -2.54 1.13 -11.35
CA TYR A 278 -2.51 2.35 -10.57
C TYR A 278 -3.96 2.76 -10.29
N VAL A 279 -4.30 2.92 -9.01
CA VAL A 279 -5.64 3.28 -8.57
C VAL A 279 -5.55 4.62 -7.85
N GLN A 280 -6.43 5.55 -8.19
CA GLN A 280 -6.49 6.85 -7.52
C GLN A 280 -7.94 7.29 -7.33
N THR A 281 -8.23 7.89 -6.19
CA THR A 281 -9.48 8.63 -5.97
C THR A 281 -9.17 10.00 -5.42
N GLY A 282 -9.99 10.98 -5.75
CA GLY A 282 -9.75 12.37 -5.36
C GLY A 282 -11.03 13.20 -5.37
N ARG A 283 -10.94 14.34 -4.66
CA ARG A 283 -12.04 15.29 -4.48
C ARG A 283 -12.23 16.18 -5.71
N CYS A 284 -13.48 16.59 -5.95
CA CYS A 284 -13.82 17.62 -6.92
C CYS A 284 -14.74 18.66 -6.27
N ASP A 285 -14.24 19.87 -6.01
CA ASP A 285 -15.02 20.92 -5.32
C ASP A 285 -16.20 21.43 -6.15
N SER A 286 -16.14 21.31 -7.48
CA SER A 286 -17.20 21.80 -8.35
C SER A 286 -18.45 20.91 -8.35
N HIS A 287 -18.32 19.65 -7.90
CA HIS A 287 -19.41 18.68 -7.79
C HIS A 287 -19.22 17.89 -6.49
N PRO A 288 -19.52 18.49 -5.32
CA PRO A 288 -19.26 17.88 -4.02
C PRO A 288 -20.03 16.57 -3.77
N GLU A 289 -21.04 16.28 -4.59
CA GLU A 289 -21.83 15.05 -4.64
C GLU A 289 -21.21 13.94 -5.51
N ILE A 290 -20.07 14.19 -6.16
CA ILE A 290 -19.37 13.22 -7.00
C ILE A 290 -17.94 13.02 -6.52
N GLN A 291 -17.55 11.76 -6.35
CA GLN A 291 -16.16 11.38 -6.17
C GLN A 291 -15.67 10.55 -7.36
N TYR A 292 -14.50 10.89 -7.90
CA TYR A 292 -13.96 10.22 -9.08
C TYR A 292 -12.94 9.16 -8.70
N LEU A 293 -13.10 7.97 -9.27
CA LEU A 293 -12.16 6.86 -9.20
C LEU A 293 -11.49 6.67 -10.56
N SER A 294 -10.16 6.78 -10.61
CA SER A 294 -9.36 6.42 -11.78
C SER A 294 -8.61 5.12 -11.55
N ILE A 295 -8.62 4.26 -12.56
CA ILE A 295 -7.88 3.00 -12.56
C ILE A 295 -7.16 2.87 -13.89
N THR A 296 -5.84 2.75 -13.82
CA THR A 296 -4.96 2.62 -14.98
C THR A 296 -4.25 1.28 -14.93
N MET A 297 -4.47 0.44 -15.93
CA MET A 297 -3.71 -0.78 -16.16
C MET A 297 -2.49 -0.46 -17.00
N PHE A 298 -1.32 -0.92 -16.61
CA PHE A 298 -0.10 -0.72 -17.37
C PHE A 298 0.88 -1.88 -17.22
N GLU A 299 1.80 -1.98 -18.17
CA GLU A 299 2.96 -2.89 -18.10
C GLU A 299 4.27 -2.08 -18.06
N ILE A 300 5.25 -2.57 -17.30
CA ILE A 300 6.63 -2.06 -17.36
C ILE A 300 7.41 -2.97 -18.30
N VAL A 301 7.89 -2.42 -19.42
CA VAL A 301 8.59 -3.16 -20.47
C VAL A 301 9.99 -2.63 -20.69
N LEU A 302 10.85 -3.49 -21.23
CA LEU A 302 12.18 -3.13 -21.70
C LEU A 302 12.12 -2.92 -23.23
N GLU A 303 12.33 -1.69 -23.68
CA GLU A 303 12.39 -1.38 -25.11
C GLU A 303 13.78 -1.72 -25.70
N GLY A 304 13.86 -1.76 -27.03
CA GLY A 304 15.13 -1.91 -27.74
C GLY A 304 16.17 -0.89 -27.27
N GLY A 305 17.36 -1.37 -26.89
CA GLY A 305 18.43 -0.56 -26.30
C GLY A 305 18.48 -0.57 -24.77
N GLY A 306 17.63 -1.35 -24.09
CA GLY A 306 17.73 -1.58 -22.64
C GLY A 306 17.06 -0.48 -21.78
N LYS A 307 16.20 0.34 -22.39
CA LYS A 307 15.46 1.40 -21.67
C LYS A 307 14.14 0.86 -21.13
N HIS A 308 13.88 1.10 -19.84
CA HIS A 308 12.59 0.77 -19.23
C HIS A 308 11.53 1.82 -19.60
N MET A 309 10.33 1.37 -19.94
CA MET A 309 9.18 2.20 -20.31
C MET A 309 7.88 1.67 -19.68
N ILE A 310 6.95 2.57 -19.39
CA ILE A 310 5.57 2.25 -19.02
C ILE A 310 4.74 2.23 -20.30
N LYS A 311 3.99 1.16 -20.49
CA LYS A 311 2.97 1.10 -21.54
C LYS A 311 1.61 0.97 -20.86
N THR A 312 0.83 2.04 -20.93
CA THR A 312 -0.57 2.01 -20.52
C THR A 312 -1.34 1.06 -21.43
N ILE A 313 -2.04 0.11 -20.82
CA ILE A 313 -2.88 -0.87 -21.49
C ILE A 313 -4.31 -0.35 -21.58
N ASP A 314 -4.82 0.16 -20.46
CA ASP A 314 -6.16 0.72 -20.36
C ASP A 314 -6.19 1.74 -19.23
N SER A 315 -7.04 2.76 -19.33
CA SER A 315 -7.26 3.71 -18.25
C SER A 315 -8.68 4.21 -18.25
N ILE A 316 -9.30 4.17 -17.07
CA ILE A 316 -10.70 4.53 -16.89
C ILE A 316 -10.86 5.58 -15.81
N VAL A 317 -11.94 6.35 -15.92
CA VAL A 317 -12.44 7.21 -14.85
C VAL A 317 -13.90 6.87 -14.64
N HIS A 318 -14.25 6.63 -13.39
CA HIS A 318 -15.62 6.37 -12.95
C HIS A 318 -16.05 7.46 -11.98
N SER A 319 -17.19 8.08 -12.24
CA SER A 319 -17.86 8.98 -11.29
C SER A 319 -18.72 8.17 -10.34
N MET A 320 -18.55 8.39 -9.05
CA MET A 320 -19.35 7.75 -8.00
C MET A 320 -20.21 8.81 -7.33
N ASP A 321 -21.52 8.59 -7.33
CA ASP A 321 -22.46 9.41 -6.59
C ASP A 321 -22.24 9.19 -5.09
N ILE A 322 -21.87 10.23 -4.37
CA ILE A 322 -21.74 10.23 -2.92
C ILE A 322 -22.95 10.96 -2.32
N LYS A 323 -23.59 10.34 -1.33
CA LYS A 323 -24.72 10.96 -0.61
C LYS A 323 -24.17 11.76 0.56
N ASP A 324 -24.81 12.87 0.90
CA ASP A 324 -24.62 13.58 2.17
C ASP A 324 -23.16 13.88 2.57
N PHE A 325 -22.29 14.14 1.57
CA PHE A 325 -20.84 14.35 1.74
C PHE A 325 -20.07 13.12 2.27
N GLU A 326 -20.62 11.90 2.18
CA GLU A 326 -19.99 10.61 2.55
C GLU A 326 -18.78 10.26 1.65
N ARG A 327 -17.71 11.04 1.78
CA ARG A 327 -16.46 10.90 1.05
C ARG A 327 -15.67 9.71 1.58
N PHE A 328 -14.92 9.06 0.71
CA PHE A 328 -14.10 7.91 1.09
C PHE A 328 -12.64 8.05 0.67
N ASN A 329 -11.77 7.40 1.43
CA ASN A 329 -10.37 7.19 1.09
C ASN A 329 -10.17 5.74 0.66
N ILE A 330 -9.25 5.50 -0.29
CA ILE A 330 -8.77 4.15 -0.56
C ILE A 330 -7.86 3.76 0.60
N ILE A 331 -8.25 2.71 1.32
CA ILE A 331 -7.47 2.19 2.45
C ILE A 331 -6.56 1.05 1.99
N PHE A 332 -7.03 0.19 1.09
CA PHE A 332 -6.24 -0.92 0.56
C PHE A 332 -6.79 -1.41 -0.79
N CYS A 333 -5.90 -1.72 -1.73
CA CYS A 333 -6.27 -2.37 -2.99
C CYS A 333 -5.50 -3.68 -3.17
N PHE A 334 -6.16 -4.68 -3.75
CA PHE A 334 -5.55 -5.97 -4.05
C PHE A 334 -6.24 -6.67 -5.21
N THR A 335 -5.54 -7.62 -5.84
CA THR A 335 -6.13 -8.51 -6.83
C THR A 335 -6.48 -9.85 -6.19
N PRO A 336 -7.76 -10.29 -6.25
CA PRO A 336 -8.20 -11.56 -5.68
C PRO A 336 -7.41 -12.77 -6.17
N GLU A 337 -7.04 -12.78 -7.46
CA GLU A 337 -6.36 -13.92 -8.12
C GLU A 337 -4.84 -13.92 -7.90
N CYS A 338 -4.26 -12.75 -7.64
CA CYS A 338 -2.82 -12.58 -7.52
C CYS A 338 -2.40 -12.83 -6.08
N LYS A 339 -1.48 -13.77 -5.87
CA LYS A 339 -0.78 -13.88 -4.59
C LYS A 339 -0.12 -12.53 -4.34
N ASP A 340 -0.39 -11.93 -3.18
CA ASP A 340 0.51 -10.91 -2.66
C ASP A 340 1.90 -11.55 -2.67
N TYR A 341 2.79 -11.10 -3.57
CA TYR A 341 4.15 -11.61 -3.73
C TYR A 341 5.00 -11.21 -2.52
N GLU A 342 4.56 -11.61 -1.33
CA GLU A 342 5.45 -11.74 -0.20
C GLU A 342 6.49 -12.80 -0.58
N PRO A 343 7.78 -12.51 -0.44
CA PRO A 343 8.82 -13.52 -0.63
C PRO A 343 8.47 -14.73 0.23
N ILE A 344 8.46 -15.92 -0.37
CA ILE A 344 8.28 -17.17 0.37
C ILE A 344 9.59 -17.41 1.12
N GLY A 345 9.69 -16.89 2.35
CA GLY A 345 10.91 -17.03 3.15
C GLY A 345 10.73 -16.59 4.59
N LEU A 346 10.36 -17.52 5.46
CA LEU A 346 11.21 -18.09 6.51
C LEU A 346 10.63 -19.45 6.93
#